data_AF-A0A8T6DPT2-F1
#
_entry.id   AF-A0A8T6DPT2-F1
#
_cell.length_a   1.000
_cell.length_b   1.000
_cell.length_c   1.000
_cell.angle_alpha   90.00
_cell.angle_beta   90.00
_cell.angle_gamma   90.00
#
_symmetry.space_group_name_H-M   'P 1'
#
loop_
_entity.id
_entity.type
_entity.pdbx_description
1 polymer ?
#
loop_
_entity_poly.entity_id
_entity_poly.type
_entity_poly.pdbx_seq_one_letter_code
_entity_poly.pdbx_strand_id
1 'polypeptide(L)'
;MILPGVVFLIINPGLRAGIDFRGGSTMTLAFSQEVTQQELRAQLTSLGEVDSTVQSFGDNTYFLRTRQLSTNEREGILSALESSLSPDGIEVLSSDLVSPVVARETILNGAYAVIAAAVGIFIYLWWAFRSVPRPFRYGLAALVALVHDLVIVVGIFAILGDLMGLEVNTMFLVAVLTVIGFSVYDTIGVFDRLRENVS
;
A
#
# COMPACT_ATOMS: atom_id res chain seq x y z
N MET A 1 -7.57 -14.41 12.01
CA MET A 1 -7.00 -13.14 11.50
C MET A 1 -8.05 -12.16 10.96
N ILE A 2 -9.19 -12.64 10.44
CA ILE A 2 -10.26 -11.77 9.92
C ILE A 2 -10.78 -10.77 10.97
N LEU A 3 -11.19 -11.25 12.14
CA LEU A 3 -11.78 -10.40 13.19
C LEU A 3 -10.84 -9.26 13.64
N PRO A 4 -9.57 -9.54 14.02
CA PRO A 4 -8.61 -8.47 14.33
C PRO A 4 -8.37 -7.52 13.15
N GLY A 5 -8.19 -8.06 11.93
CA GLY A 5 -7.92 -7.26 10.73
C GLY A 5 -9.07 -6.31 10.37
N VAL A 6 -10.31 -6.78 10.46
CA VAL A 6 -11.52 -5.96 10.21
C VAL A 6 -11.67 -4.88 11.27
N VAL A 7 -11.37 -5.19 12.54
CA VAL A 7 -11.39 -4.19 13.62
C VAL A 7 -10.38 -3.06 13.34
N PHE A 8 -9.13 -3.40 13.01
CA PHE A 8 -8.11 -2.41 12.67
C PHE A 8 -8.40 -1.65 11.36
N LEU A 9 -9.13 -2.24 10.43
CA LEU A 9 -9.56 -1.56 9.20
C LEU A 9 -10.63 -0.48 9.48
N ILE A 10 -11.52 -0.73 10.44
CA ILE A 10 -12.63 0.17 10.80
C ILE A 10 -12.16 1.27 11.76
N ILE A 11 -11.18 0.97 12.62
CA ILE A 11 -10.58 1.98 13.51
C ILE A 11 -9.69 2.91 12.69
N ASN A 12 -9.93 4.22 12.82
CA ASN A 12 -9.16 5.26 12.11
C ASN A 12 -7.68 5.19 12.57
N PRO A 13 -6.68 5.13 11.67
CA PRO A 13 -6.71 5.51 10.26
C PRO A 13 -7.00 4.39 9.24
N GLY A 14 -7.21 3.15 9.68
CA GLY A 14 -7.38 2.00 8.79
C GLY A 14 -6.14 1.72 7.94
N LEU A 15 -6.31 1.66 6.62
CA LEU A 15 -5.22 1.44 5.68
C LEU A 15 -4.46 2.75 5.40
N ARG A 16 -3.19 2.81 5.79
CA ARG A 16 -2.35 3.99 5.54
C ARG A 16 -1.88 4.02 4.09
N ALA A 17 -2.50 4.89 3.30
CA ALA A 17 -2.14 5.09 1.91
C ALA A 17 -0.86 5.94 1.76
N GLY A 18 0.12 5.41 1.02
CA GLY A 18 1.34 6.13 0.65
C GLY A 18 1.14 7.09 -0.52
N ILE A 19 2.25 7.67 -1.01
CA ILE A 19 2.21 8.73 -2.04
C ILE A 19 1.60 8.26 -3.37
N ASP A 20 1.73 6.98 -3.72
CA ASP A 20 1.15 6.41 -4.94
C ASP A 20 -0.38 6.51 -4.98
N PHE A 21 -1.01 6.70 -3.82
CA PHE A 21 -2.47 6.77 -3.68
C PHE A 21 -2.96 8.11 -3.13
N ARG A 22 -2.15 8.82 -2.34
CA ARG A 22 -2.51 10.16 -1.83
C ARG A 22 -1.93 11.31 -2.65
N GLY A 23 -0.89 11.06 -3.44
CA GLY A 23 -0.02 12.10 -3.98
C GLY A 23 0.89 12.69 -2.89
N GLY A 24 1.89 13.44 -3.31
CA GLY A 24 2.84 14.09 -2.40
C GLY A 24 4.28 14.01 -2.89
N SER A 25 5.20 14.37 -2.01
CA SER A 25 6.63 14.15 -2.22
C SER A 25 7.20 13.34 -1.06
N THR A 26 8.11 12.42 -1.37
CA THR A 26 8.93 11.74 -0.37
C THR A 26 10.39 11.98 -0.63
N MET A 27 11.16 12.01 0.45
CA MET A 27 12.61 12.13 0.40
C MET A 27 13.22 11.21 1.45
N THR A 28 14.32 10.56 1.13
CA THR A 28 15.16 9.89 2.12
C THR A 28 16.44 10.68 2.24
N LEU A 29 16.71 11.23 3.42
CA LEU A 29 17.84 12.09 3.71
C LEU A 29 18.75 11.42 4.73
N ALA A 30 20.04 11.39 4.46
CA ALA A 30 21.07 11.04 5.43
C ALA A 30 21.77 12.32 5.89
N PHE A 31 21.79 12.56 7.19
CA PHE A 31 22.40 13.75 7.77
C PHE A 31 23.83 13.42 8.23
N SER A 32 24.77 14.36 8.06
CA SER A 32 26.15 14.20 8.55
C SER A 32 26.25 14.34 10.07
N GLN A 33 25.39 15.17 10.68
CA GLN A 33 25.36 15.43 12.13
C GLN A 33 24.13 14.81 12.77
N GLU A 34 24.24 14.26 13.99
CA GLU A 34 23.10 13.68 14.71
C GLU A 34 21.93 14.67 14.81
N VAL A 35 20.85 14.37 14.10
CA VAL A 35 19.58 15.10 14.14
C VAL A 35 18.56 14.19 14.77
N THR A 36 17.71 14.69 15.65
CA THR A 36 16.59 13.90 16.16
C THR A 36 15.36 14.01 15.26
N GLN A 37 14.52 12.97 15.23
CA GLN A 37 13.24 12.99 14.50
C GLN A 37 12.35 14.18 14.91
N GLN A 38 12.42 14.59 16.19
CA GLN A 38 11.61 15.67 16.74
C GLN A 38 12.09 17.04 16.24
N GLU A 39 13.40 17.28 16.19
CA GLU A 39 13.99 18.50 15.63
C GLU A 39 13.68 18.63 14.14
N LEU A 40 13.84 17.54 13.39
CA LEU A 40 13.54 17.52 11.96
C LEU A 40 12.06 17.84 11.69
N ARG A 41 11.14 17.23 12.46
CA ARG A 41 9.70 17.53 12.36
C ARG A 41 9.37 18.98 12.74
N ALA A 42 10.00 19.51 13.78
CA ALA A 42 9.81 20.89 14.20
C ALA A 42 10.27 21.88 13.11
N GLN A 43 11.42 21.61 12.50
CA GLN A 43 11.96 22.44 11.43
C GLN A 43 11.07 22.43 10.19
N LEU A 44 10.59 21.25 9.75
CA LEU A 44 9.64 21.15 8.64
C LEU A 44 8.34 21.89 8.92
N THR A 45 7.82 21.81 10.16
CA THR A 45 6.63 22.56 10.57
C THR A 45 6.87 24.07 10.46
N SER A 46 8.05 24.56 10.85
CA SER A 46 8.42 25.98 10.73
C SER A 46 8.52 26.46 9.27
N LEU A 47 8.85 25.55 8.35
CA LEU A 47 8.91 25.78 6.91
C LEU A 47 7.54 25.66 6.22
N GLY A 48 6.46 25.46 6.98
CA GLY A 48 5.09 25.36 6.46
C GLY A 48 4.63 23.94 6.14
N GLU A 49 5.45 22.92 6.40
CA GLU A 49 5.12 21.50 6.15
C GLU A 49 4.54 20.84 7.41
N VAL A 50 3.38 21.35 7.85
CA VAL A 50 2.69 20.96 9.09
C VAL A 50 2.21 19.50 9.09
N ASP A 51 1.73 19.01 7.95
CA ASP A 51 1.24 17.64 7.79
C ASP A 51 2.35 16.65 7.40
N SER A 52 3.61 17.04 7.55
CA SER A 52 4.75 16.20 7.18
C SER A 52 4.90 14.98 8.09
N THR A 53 5.18 13.84 7.48
CA THR A 53 5.54 12.62 8.20
C THR A 53 7.05 12.46 8.14
N VAL A 54 7.66 12.25 9.31
CA VAL A 54 9.09 11.94 9.46
C VAL A 54 9.18 10.57 10.10
N GLN A 55 9.97 9.66 9.53
CA GLN A 55 10.27 8.33 10.05
C GLN A 55 11.80 8.13 10.06
N SER A 56 12.34 7.56 11.12
CA SER A 56 13.78 7.25 11.22
C SER A 56 14.05 5.85 10.67
N PHE A 57 15.11 5.70 9.88
CA PHE A 57 15.63 4.41 9.44
C PHE A 57 16.87 3.95 10.23
N GLY A 58 17.28 4.70 11.26
CA GLY A 58 18.57 4.52 11.92
C GLY A 58 19.70 5.22 11.18
N ASP A 59 20.90 5.22 11.76
CA ASP A 59 22.12 5.81 11.17
C ASP A 59 21.91 7.23 10.63
N ASN A 60 21.17 8.04 11.40
CA ASN A 60 20.88 9.43 11.07
C ASN A 60 20.21 9.63 9.69
N THR A 61 19.53 8.58 9.22
CA THR A 61 18.79 8.55 7.97
C THR A 61 17.30 8.66 8.27
N TYR A 62 16.64 9.56 7.55
CA TYR A 62 15.24 9.89 7.75
C TYR A 62 14.47 9.81 6.45
N PHE A 63 13.33 9.16 6.51
CA PHE A 63 12.32 9.20 5.47
C PHE A 63 11.30 10.30 5.79
N LEU A 64 11.06 11.14 4.80
CA LEU A 64 10.17 12.28 4.88
C LEU A 64 9.05 12.13 3.87
N ARG A 65 7.85 12.53 4.27
CA ARG A 65 6.75 12.79 3.36
C ARG A 65 6.14 14.16 3.62
N THR A 66 5.87 14.87 2.54
CA THR A 66 5.22 16.17 2.54
C THR A 66 4.07 16.18 1.53
N ARG A 67 3.38 17.31 1.42
CA ARG A 67 2.56 17.59 0.23
C ARG A 67 3.43 17.57 -1.03
N GLN A 68 2.78 17.68 -2.18
CA GLN A 68 3.50 17.85 -3.44
C GLN A 68 4.35 19.13 -3.37
N LEU A 69 5.65 18.97 -3.54
CA LEU A 69 6.62 20.06 -3.60
C LEU A 69 7.05 20.29 -5.05
N SER A 70 7.17 21.55 -5.43
CA SER A 70 7.92 21.93 -6.64
C SER A 70 9.41 21.78 -6.41
N THR A 71 10.19 21.75 -7.49
CA THR A 71 11.66 21.67 -7.42
C THR A 71 12.25 22.78 -6.54
N ASN A 72 11.75 24.01 -6.69
CA ASN A 72 12.23 25.18 -5.94
C ASN A 72 11.87 25.09 -4.45
N GLU A 73 10.66 24.65 -4.10
CA GLU A 73 10.26 24.47 -2.69
C GLU A 73 11.11 23.39 -2.02
N ARG A 74 11.34 22.28 -2.72
CA ARG A 74 12.18 21.17 -2.24
C ARG A 74 13.61 21.63 -1.99
N GLU A 75 14.21 22.36 -2.93
CA GLU A 75 15.56 22.91 -2.78
C GLU A 75 15.63 23.91 -1.62
N GLY A 76 14.63 24.78 -1.49
CA GLY A 76 14.52 25.70 -0.35
C GLY A 76 14.44 24.98 0.99
N ILE A 77 13.67 23.89 1.07
CA ILE A 77 13.59 23.05 2.28
C ILE A 77 14.94 22.40 2.56
N LEU A 78 15.59 21.79 1.56
CA LEU A 78 16.91 21.16 1.74
C LEU A 78 17.95 22.15 2.25
N SER A 79 18.04 23.35 1.66
CA SER A 79 18.96 24.39 2.11
C SER A 79 18.64 24.88 3.53
N ALA A 80 17.36 24.99 3.89
CA ALA A 80 16.96 25.37 5.24
C ALA A 80 17.28 24.28 6.28
N LEU A 81 17.12 23.01 5.92
CA LEU A 81 17.50 21.87 6.77
C LEU A 81 19.01 21.78 6.93
N GLU A 82 19.78 21.94 5.86
CA GLU A 82 21.25 21.91 5.89
C GLU A 82 21.80 23.03 6.76
N SER A 83 21.32 24.27 6.57
CA SER A 83 21.76 25.41 7.38
C SER A 83 21.38 25.33 8.86
N SER A 84 20.26 24.69 9.20
CA SER A 84 19.73 24.69 10.57
C SER A 84 20.13 23.45 11.38
N LEU A 85 20.23 22.28 10.74
CA LEU A 85 20.33 20.99 11.41
C LEU A 85 21.59 20.20 11.08
N SER A 86 22.19 20.37 9.90
CA SER A 86 23.43 19.66 9.52
C SER A 86 24.27 20.49 8.55
N PRO A 87 24.99 21.51 9.04
CA PRO A 87 25.83 22.38 8.20
C PRO A 87 26.98 21.64 7.50
N ASP A 88 27.35 20.46 8.02
CA ASP A 88 28.35 19.58 7.42
C ASP A 88 27.79 18.75 6.24
N GLY A 89 26.54 18.99 5.86
CA GLY A 89 25.90 18.44 4.67
C GLY A 89 24.72 17.52 4.94
N ILE A 90 23.88 17.36 3.92
CA ILE A 90 22.78 16.40 3.86
C ILE A 90 22.89 15.65 2.53
N GLU A 91 22.88 14.33 2.57
CA GLU A 91 22.84 13.48 1.38
C GLU A 91 21.39 13.08 1.07
N VAL A 92 20.94 13.33 -0.17
CA VAL A 92 19.62 12.91 -0.64
C VAL A 92 19.74 11.51 -1.26
N LEU A 93 19.36 10.48 -0.50
CA LEU A 93 19.42 9.09 -0.93
C LEU A 93 18.32 8.74 -1.93
N SER A 94 17.11 9.28 -1.74
CA SER A 94 16.01 9.13 -2.68
C SER A 94 15.07 10.33 -2.64
N SER A 95 14.39 10.59 -3.75
CA SER A 95 13.40 11.66 -3.86
C SER A 95 12.35 11.25 -4.90
N ASP A 96 11.11 11.14 -4.46
CA ASP A 96 9.99 10.78 -5.31
C ASP A 96 8.88 11.84 -5.24
N LEU A 97 8.15 11.98 -6.33
CA LEU A 97 7.05 12.91 -6.48
C LEU A 97 5.90 12.24 -7.22
N VAL A 98 4.72 12.23 -6.60
CA VAL A 98 3.50 11.73 -7.23
C VAL A 98 2.46 12.83 -7.21
N SER A 99 1.92 13.18 -8.38
CA SER A 99 0.86 14.17 -8.46
C SER A 99 -0.48 13.59 -7.98
N PRO A 100 -1.40 14.40 -7.43
CA PRO A 100 -2.73 13.93 -7.05
C PRO A 100 -3.51 13.29 -8.20
N VAL A 101 -3.26 13.71 -9.44
CA VAL A 101 -3.90 13.15 -10.64
C VAL A 101 -3.42 11.72 -10.88
N VAL A 102 -2.10 11.51 -10.87
CA VAL A 102 -1.50 10.18 -11.03
C VAL A 102 -1.95 9.27 -9.88
N ALA A 103 -1.95 9.78 -8.65
CA ALA A 103 -2.40 9.00 -7.49
C ALA A 103 -3.87 8.54 -7.62
N ARG A 104 -4.77 9.43 -8.07
CA ARG A 104 -6.16 9.09 -8.34
C ARG A 104 -6.30 8.05 -9.45
N GLU A 105 -5.51 8.20 -10.52
CA GLU A 105 -5.49 7.23 -11.62
C GLU A 105 -4.98 5.86 -11.15
N THR A 106 -3.93 5.81 -10.34
CA THR A 106 -3.41 4.56 -9.76
C THR A 106 -4.46 3.85 -8.92
N ILE A 107 -5.21 4.58 -8.07
CA ILE A 107 -6.32 3.99 -7.28
C ILE A 107 -7.38 3.39 -8.21
N LEU A 108 -7.83 4.15 -9.21
CA LEU A 108 -8.89 3.71 -10.12
C LEU A 108 -8.45 2.52 -10.95
N ASN A 109 -7.24 2.56 -11.50
CA ASN A 109 -6.67 1.46 -12.27
C ASN A 109 -6.47 0.20 -11.42
N GLY A 110 -6.02 0.35 -10.18
CA GLY A 110 -5.94 -0.74 -9.21
C GLY A 110 -7.32 -1.36 -8.92
N ALA A 111 -8.34 -0.53 -8.70
CA ALA A 111 -9.71 -0.99 -8.49
C ALA A 111 -10.26 -1.73 -9.72
N TYR A 112 -10.04 -1.19 -10.93
CA TYR A 112 -10.44 -1.85 -12.17
C TYR A 112 -9.71 -3.19 -12.36
N ALA A 113 -8.42 -3.27 -12.04
CA ALA A 113 -7.66 -4.51 -12.13
C ALA A 113 -8.21 -5.60 -11.20
N VAL A 114 -8.51 -5.26 -9.94
CA VAL A 114 -9.09 -6.21 -8.97
C VAL A 114 -10.48 -6.66 -9.39
N ILE A 115 -11.34 -5.75 -9.84
CA ILE A 115 -12.70 -6.10 -10.32
C ILE A 115 -12.62 -6.97 -11.57
N ALA A 116 -11.79 -6.59 -12.55
CA ALA A 116 -11.61 -7.36 -13.77
C ALA A 116 -11.07 -8.76 -13.49
N ALA A 117 -10.12 -8.89 -12.55
CA ALA A 117 -9.64 -10.19 -12.09
C ALA A 117 -10.76 -11.02 -11.47
N ALA A 118 -11.51 -10.46 -10.50
CA ALA A 118 -12.60 -11.17 -9.83
C ALA A 118 -13.69 -11.65 -10.81
N VAL A 119 -14.09 -10.79 -11.76
CA VAL A 119 -15.06 -11.14 -12.81
C VAL A 119 -14.49 -12.20 -13.75
N GLY A 120 -13.23 -12.05 -14.18
CA GLY A 120 -12.55 -13.01 -15.04
C GLY A 120 -12.46 -14.40 -14.41
N ILE A 121 -12.09 -14.46 -13.12
CA ILE A 121 -12.05 -15.70 -12.32
C ILE A 121 -13.44 -16.32 -12.24
N PHE A 122 -14.46 -15.53 -11.91
CA PHE A 122 -15.83 -16.02 -11.84
C PHE A 122 -16.28 -16.64 -13.17
N ILE A 123 -16.08 -15.93 -14.29
CA ILE A 123 -16.45 -16.41 -15.63
C ILE A 123 -15.66 -17.67 -15.99
N TYR A 124 -14.36 -17.67 -15.73
CA TYR A 124 -13.49 -18.81 -16.01
C TYR A 124 -13.94 -20.06 -15.26
N LEU A 125 -14.18 -19.97 -13.95
CA LEU A 125 -14.59 -21.12 -13.14
C LEU A 125 -16.00 -21.58 -13.48
N TRP A 126 -16.92 -20.64 -13.74
CA TRP A 126 -18.25 -20.98 -14.22
C TRP A 126 -18.20 -21.79 -15.53
N TRP A 127 -17.32 -21.41 -16.46
CA TRP A 127 -17.13 -22.12 -17.71
C TRP A 127 -16.36 -23.44 -17.55
N ALA A 128 -15.28 -23.47 -16.77
CA ALA A 128 -14.44 -24.65 -16.55
C ALA A 128 -15.21 -25.79 -15.87
N PHE A 129 -16.07 -25.47 -14.90
CA PHE A 129 -16.88 -26.43 -14.16
C PHE A 129 -18.31 -26.59 -14.69
N ARG A 130 -18.59 -26.11 -15.92
CA ARG A 130 -19.94 -26.17 -16.54
C ARG A 130 -20.55 -27.57 -16.61
N SER A 131 -19.71 -28.61 -16.63
CA SER A 131 -20.13 -30.01 -16.71
C SER A 131 -20.61 -30.59 -15.37
N VAL A 132 -20.44 -29.87 -14.26
CA VAL A 132 -20.81 -30.30 -12.91
C VAL A 132 -22.20 -29.72 -12.54
N PRO A 133 -23.03 -30.41 -11.73
CA PRO A 133 -24.32 -29.87 -11.31
C PRO A 133 -24.18 -28.51 -10.61
N ARG A 134 -24.93 -27.51 -11.08
CA ARG A 134 -24.96 -26.14 -10.55
C ARG A 134 -23.60 -25.40 -10.64
N PRO A 135 -23.07 -25.18 -11.86
CA PRO A 135 -21.73 -24.60 -12.06
C PRO A 135 -21.57 -23.19 -11.50
N PHE A 136 -22.66 -22.41 -11.43
CA PHE A 136 -22.67 -21.09 -10.81
C PHE A 136 -22.22 -21.12 -9.34
N ARG A 137 -22.50 -22.21 -8.60
CA ARG A 137 -22.11 -22.32 -7.19
C ARG A 137 -20.59 -22.38 -7.00
N TYR A 138 -19.86 -22.95 -7.95
CA TYR A 138 -18.39 -23.01 -7.91
C TYR A 138 -17.79 -21.62 -8.10
N GLY A 139 -18.28 -20.86 -9.08
CA GLY A 139 -17.87 -19.46 -9.28
C GLY A 139 -18.16 -18.58 -8.06
N LEU A 140 -19.35 -18.72 -7.45
CA LEU A 140 -19.69 -17.98 -6.23
C LEU A 140 -18.85 -18.40 -5.02
N ALA A 141 -18.61 -19.70 -4.82
CA ALA A 141 -17.77 -20.20 -3.73
C ALA A 141 -16.33 -19.70 -3.86
N ALA A 142 -15.79 -19.67 -5.08
CA ALA A 142 -14.47 -19.09 -5.35
C ALA A 142 -14.41 -17.59 -5.07
N LEU A 143 -15.47 -16.84 -5.43
CA LEU A 143 -15.54 -15.42 -5.11
C LEU A 143 -15.56 -15.16 -3.60
N VAL A 144 -16.27 -16.00 -2.83
CA VAL A 144 -16.29 -15.92 -1.36
C VAL A 144 -14.92 -16.24 -0.76
N ALA A 145 -14.24 -17.28 -1.25
CA ALA A 145 -12.88 -17.62 -0.83
C ALA A 145 -11.91 -16.46 -1.15
N LEU A 146 -12.04 -15.86 -2.32
CA LEU A 146 -11.24 -14.72 -2.74
C LEU A 146 -11.42 -13.50 -1.82
N VAL A 147 -12.67 -13.15 -1.51
CA VAL A 147 -12.98 -12.04 -0.60
C VAL A 147 -12.41 -12.32 0.80
N HIS A 148 -12.52 -13.55 1.28
CA HIS A 148 -11.93 -13.95 2.56
C HIS A 148 -10.41 -13.71 2.59
N ASP A 149 -9.69 -14.14 1.57
CA ASP A 149 -8.23 -14.00 1.51
C ASP A 149 -7.81 -12.54 1.38
N LEU A 150 -8.54 -11.74 0.59
CA LEU A 150 -8.32 -10.30 0.48
C LEU A 150 -8.54 -9.57 1.81
N VAL A 151 -9.58 -9.92 2.56
CA VAL A 151 -9.83 -9.32 3.88
C VAL A 151 -8.68 -9.63 4.84
N ILE A 152 -8.10 -10.82 4.77
CA ILE A 152 -6.93 -11.16 5.60
C ILE A 152 -5.72 -10.32 5.20
N VAL A 153 -5.40 -10.21 3.90
CA VAL A 153 -4.26 -9.41 3.42
C VAL A 153 -4.42 -7.94 3.80
N VAL A 154 -5.58 -7.33 3.47
CA VAL A 154 -5.87 -5.93 3.80
C VAL A 154 -5.84 -5.71 5.31
N GLY A 155 -6.38 -6.64 6.09
CA GLY A 155 -6.38 -6.58 7.55
C GLY A 155 -4.99 -6.61 8.16
N ILE A 156 -4.08 -7.44 7.64
CA ILE A 156 -2.68 -7.47 8.08
C ILE A 156 -1.99 -6.14 7.79
N PHE A 157 -2.18 -5.57 6.59
CA PHE A 157 -1.60 -4.27 6.26
C PHE A 157 -2.21 -3.12 7.07
N ALA A 158 -3.49 -3.19 7.45
CA ALA A 158 -4.09 -2.23 8.37
C ALA A 158 -3.46 -2.31 9.76
N ILE A 159 -3.26 -3.52 10.30
CA ILE A 159 -2.59 -3.73 11.59
C ILE A 159 -1.14 -3.21 11.55
N LEU A 160 -0.37 -3.55 10.51
CA LEU A 160 1.01 -3.08 10.36
C LEU A 160 1.07 -1.56 10.13
N GLY A 161 0.08 -1.00 9.44
CA GLY A 161 -0.04 0.43 9.27
C GLY A 161 -0.23 1.16 10.60
N ASP A 162 -1.08 0.63 11.48
CA ASP A 162 -1.29 1.23 12.80
C ASP A 162 -0.09 1.05 13.72
N LEU A 163 0.47 -0.17 13.80
CA LEU A 163 1.54 -0.50 14.75
C LEU A 163 2.94 -0.01 14.32
N MET A 164 3.24 -0.05 13.03
CA MET A 164 4.58 0.23 12.49
C MET A 164 4.61 1.44 11.54
N GLY A 165 3.47 2.09 11.30
CA GLY A 165 3.39 3.18 10.33
C GLY A 165 3.61 2.73 8.89
N LEU A 166 3.44 1.43 8.60
CA LEU A 166 3.60 0.87 7.26
C LEU A 166 2.54 1.43 6.32
N GLU A 167 2.93 1.68 5.08
CA GLU A 167 2.03 2.20 4.07
C GLU A 167 1.84 1.27 2.91
N VAL A 168 0.66 1.36 2.33
CA VAL A 168 0.35 0.72 1.06
C VAL A 168 0.72 1.64 -0.09
N ASN A 169 1.43 1.08 -1.06
CA ASN A 169 1.82 1.72 -2.31
C ASN A 169 1.46 0.80 -3.49
N THR A 170 1.93 1.09 -4.70
CA THR A 170 1.62 0.25 -5.87
C THR A 170 2.06 -1.21 -5.70
N MET A 171 3.13 -1.48 -4.92
CA MET A 171 3.55 -2.86 -4.61
C MET A 171 2.52 -3.61 -3.77
N PHE A 172 1.73 -2.92 -2.94
CA PHE A 172 0.60 -3.54 -2.25
C PHE A 172 -0.47 -4.04 -3.24
N LEU A 173 -0.77 -3.29 -4.31
CA LEU A 173 -1.68 -3.76 -5.36
C LEU A 173 -1.14 -5.00 -6.07
N VAL A 174 0.16 -5.03 -6.37
CA VAL A 174 0.82 -6.20 -6.97
C VAL A 174 0.71 -7.42 -6.05
N ALA A 175 0.96 -7.23 -4.75
CA ALA A 175 0.82 -8.29 -3.75
C ALA A 175 -0.63 -8.81 -3.67
N VAL A 176 -1.62 -7.91 -3.66
CA VAL A 176 -3.05 -8.25 -3.69
C VAL A 176 -3.39 -9.08 -4.92
N LEU A 177 -2.99 -8.65 -6.12
CA LEU A 177 -3.24 -9.39 -7.37
C LEU A 177 -2.53 -10.76 -7.39
N THR A 178 -1.35 -10.85 -6.77
CA THR A 178 -0.61 -12.10 -6.65
C THR A 178 -1.32 -13.08 -5.70
N VAL A 179 -1.82 -12.60 -4.56
CA VAL A 179 -2.63 -13.42 -3.64
C VAL A 179 -3.91 -13.90 -4.31
N ILE A 180 -4.56 -13.04 -5.10
CA ILE A 180 -5.72 -13.44 -5.92
C ILE A 180 -5.36 -14.62 -6.83
N GLY A 181 -4.21 -14.58 -7.52
CA GLY A 181 -3.76 -15.66 -8.38
C GLY A 181 -3.55 -16.99 -7.64
N PHE A 182 -2.88 -16.97 -6.48
CA PHE A 182 -2.65 -18.17 -5.68
C PHE A 182 -3.93 -18.72 -5.06
N SER A 183 -4.80 -17.85 -4.51
CA SER A 183 -6.10 -18.23 -3.93
C SER A 183 -6.97 -18.99 -4.94
N VAL A 184 -6.98 -18.53 -6.19
CA VAL A 184 -7.72 -19.19 -7.27
C VAL A 184 -7.10 -20.52 -7.67
N TYR A 185 -5.77 -20.59 -7.77
CA TYR A 185 -5.06 -21.84 -8.08
C TYR A 185 -5.42 -22.93 -7.07
N ASP A 186 -5.39 -22.60 -5.77
CA ASP A 186 -5.75 -23.54 -4.71
C ASP A 186 -7.23 -23.95 -4.78
N THR A 187 -8.12 -22.98 -5.05
CA THR A 187 -9.55 -23.23 -5.22
C THR A 187 -9.84 -24.19 -6.38
N ILE A 188 -9.15 -24.05 -7.51
CA ILE A 188 -9.27 -24.96 -8.67
C ILE A 188 -8.86 -26.38 -8.28
N GLY A 189 -7.72 -26.55 -7.61
CA GLY A 189 -7.24 -27.86 -7.17
C GLY A 189 -8.22 -28.58 -6.24
N VAL A 190 -8.91 -27.83 -5.35
CA VAL A 190 -9.98 -28.38 -4.50
C VAL A 190 -11.21 -28.76 -5.33
N PHE A 191 -11.62 -27.92 -6.27
CA PHE A 191 -12.78 -28.20 -7.13
C PHE A 191 -12.57 -29.39 -8.06
N ASP A 192 -11.36 -29.57 -8.58
CA ASP A 192 -11.01 -30.74 -9.39
C ASP A 192 -11.12 -32.04 -8.58
N ARG A 193 -10.61 -32.07 -7.34
CA ARG A 193 -10.79 -33.22 -6.44
C ARG A 193 -12.25 -33.49 -6.12
N LEU A 194 -13.07 -32.45 -5.92
CA LEU A 194 -14.50 -32.62 -5.69
C LEU A 194 -15.20 -33.23 -6.91
N ARG A 195 -14.82 -32.82 -8.12
CA ARG A 195 -15.35 -33.39 -9.36
C ARG A 195 -15.01 -34.88 -9.47
N GLU A 196 -13.77 -35.26 -9.19
CA GLU A 196 -13.31 -36.66 -9.24
C GLU A 196 -14.04 -37.57 -8.23
N ASN A 197 -14.42 -37.06 -7.06
CA ASN A 197 -15.11 -37.84 -6.02
C ASN A 197 -16.63 -37.97 -6.24
N VAL A 198 -17.22 -37.16 -7.12
CA VAL A 198 -18.68 -37.14 -7.39
C VAL A 198 -19.01 -37.81 -8.73
N SER A 199 -18.01 -38.10 -9.56
CA SER A 199 -18.09 -38.94 -10.76
C SER A 199 -17.86 -40.42 -10.43
#